data_AF-U2PX81-F1
#
_entry.id   AF-U2PX81-F1
#
_cell.length_a   1.000
_cell.length_b   1.000
_cell.length_c   1.000
_cell.angle_alpha   90.00
_cell.angle_beta   90.00
_cell.angle_gamma   90.00
#
_symmetry.space_group_name_H-M   'P 1'
#
loop_
_entity.id
_entity.type
_entity.pdbx_description
1 polymer ?
#
loop_
_entity_poly.entity_id
_entity_poly.type
_entity_poly.pdbx_seq_one_letter_code
_entity_poly.pdbx_strand_id
1 'polypeptide(L)'
;MDKLNSELLEEIKDFKEAGYKFLNGEMNKADFKKASGGMGVYAHRSGKEFMIRLRIMSGIASKEQLKLVYDFANKYDLEGIHLTTRQAIQLHGLDIDGICEVMVEALENGIYTRGSGGSFPRNVAISPLSGVDVDEAFDVTPYAMAVNKHFMKKITSYKLPRKLKVAFSSSDKDASHATVTDQGFLAVKVDDKEYFKVYIGGGLGRNPKLGVELGELIEPKDILYHVEAITNLFMAEGDYKNHGKARIRYILDRMGKDDFIKCYKKHLEEVKKAENLPLDLEIKEIKKEGKEITINNKRIISQKQKGLYSVYFHPVGGQLKLSVLKTLIDEIEDMDDVEIRLTMEEGLYIRNLNGEEAEKTASLTEGLGGETRLEQSVACIGTPICQMGVLNGQKTLNEMIDMFRSEGIKEDLLPRVHISGCPNSCGVHEVGNIGFCGKMKRVGDGPKNVFELHIKGELGEGKTRIGDYYGDILQDKVPEFLLELAKAVKLNGTEFEAFITESEDEFKQVLNKFLV
;
A
#
# COMPACT_ATOMS: atom_id res chain seq x y z
N MET A 1 -16.40 -17.31 12.45
CA MET A 1 -15.10 -16.63 12.67
C MET A 1 -14.48 -17.10 13.97
N ASP A 2 -15.30 -17.44 14.96
CA ASP A 2 -14.86 -17.93 16.29
C ASP A 2 -13.87 -19.10 16.20
N LYS A 3 -14.17 -20.13 15.38
CA LYS A 3 -13.23 -21.24 15.14
C LYS A 3 -11.85 -20.76 14.67
N LEU A 4 -11.81 -19.82 13.71
CA LEU A 4 -10.55 -19.25 13.22
C LEU A 4 -9.85 -18.48 14.34
N ASN A 5 -10.58 -17.66 15.11
CA ASN A 5 -9.99 -16.90 16.20
C ASN A 5 -9.35 -17.84 17.25
N SER A 6 -10.02 -18.95 17.61
CA SER A 6 -9.44 -19.98 18.48
C SER A 6 -8.18 -20.61 17.89
N GLU A 7 -8.18 -20.97 16.60
CA GLU A 7 -6.99 -21.49 15.92
C GLU A 7 -5.82 -20.49 15.95
N LEU A 8 -6.09 -19.20 15.71
CA LEU A 8 -5.06 -18.16 15.73
C LEU A 8 -4.50 -17.87 17.13
N LEU A 9 -5.32 -17.97 18.17
CA LEU A 9 -4.87 -17.85 19.56
C LEU A 9 -3.88 -18.97 19.93
N GLU A 10 -4.09 -20.19 19.45
CA GLU A 10 -3.12 -21.28 19.63
C GLU A 10 -1.85 -21.03 18.80
N GLU A 11 -1.95 -20.59 17.54
CA GLU A 11 -0.77 -20.23 16.72
C GLU A 11 0.09 -19.14 17.39
N ILE A 12 -0.50 -18.23 18.17
CA ILE A 12 0.24 -17.19 18.92
C ILE A 12 1.12 -17.80 20.02
N LYS A 13 0.67 -18.86 20.70
CA LYS A 13 1.46 -19.55 21.73
C LYS A 13 2.69 -20.21 21.12
N ASP A 14 2.51 -20.93 20.01
CA ASP A 14 3.61 -21.54 19.26
C ASP A 14 4.60 -20.49 18.74
N PHE A 15 4.07 -19.36 18.27
CA PHE A 15 4.88 -18.23 17.82
C PHE A 15 5.72 -17.63 18.95
N LYS A 16 5.15 -17.50 20.16
CA LYS A 16 5.86 -17.00 21.34
C LYS A 16 7.08 -17.86 21.66
N GLU A 17 6.93 -19.18 21.65
CA GLU A 17 8.05 -20.11 21.84
C GLU A 17 9.12 -19.96 20.75
N ALA A 18 8.71 -19.83 19.48
CA ALA A 18 9.64 -19.59 18.38
C ALA A 18 10.42 -18.27 18.55
N GLY A 19 9.77 -17.24 19.09
CA GLY A 19 10.40 -15.97 19.41
C GLY A 19 11.45 -16.07 20.51
N TYR A 20 11.19 -16.79 21.59
CA TYR A 20 12.22 -17.03 22.62
C TYR A 20 13.39 -17.85 22.09
N LYS A 21 13.14 -18.90 21.29
CA LYS A 21 14.20 -19.66 20.61
C LYS A 21 15.06 -18.76 19.73
N PHE A 22 14.46 -17.82 19.01
CA PHE A 22 15.19 -16.85 18.20
C PHE A 22 16.05 -15.91 19.06
N LEU A 23 15.50 -15.35 20.15
CA LEU A 23 16.23 -14.45 21.05
C LEU A 23 17.38 -15.16 21.78
N ASN A 24 17.23 -16.43 22.12
CA ASN A 24 18.27 -17.26 22.77
C ASN A 24 19.32 -17.80 21.78
N GLY A 25 19.17 -17.55 20.47
CA GLY A 25 20.09 -18.04 19.44
C GLY A 25 19.88 -19.51 19.05
N GLU A 26 18.84 -20.16 19.54
CA GLU A 26 18.45 -21.53 19.18
C GLU A 26 17.78 -21.62 17.80
N MET A 27 17.27 -20.49 17.29
CA MET A 27 16.69 -20.38 15.95
C MET A 27 17.40 -19.27 15.16
N ASN A 28 17.82 -19.57 13.93
CA ASN A 28 18.43 -18.54 13.09
C ASN A 28 17.38 -17.60 12.47
N LYS A 29 17.84 -16.49 11.91
CA LYS A 29 16.99 -15.46 11.31
C LYS A 29 16.14 -15.92 10.13
N ALA A 30 16.63 -16.87 9.31
CA ALA A 30 15.88 -17.38 8.17
C ALA A 30 14.70 -18.27 8.64
N ASP A 31 14.95 -19.13 9.62
CA ASP A 31 13.94 -20.00 10.22
C ASP A 31 12.91 -19.19 11.00
N PHE A 32 13.37 -18.20 11.79
CA PHE A 32 12.44 -17.30 12.48
C PHE A 32 11.57 -16.53 11.48
N LYS A 33 12.14 -16.01 10.39
CA LYS A 33 11.35 -15.34 9.33
C LYS A 33 10.30 -16.26 8.71
N LYS A 34 10.57 -17.57 8.60
CA LYS A 34 9.60 -18.56 8.10
C LYS A 34 8.44 -18.75 9.08
N ALA A 35 8.72 -18.83 10.38
CA ALA A 35 7.70 -18.98 11.43
C ALA A 35 6.89 -17.68 11.65
N SER A 36 7.58 -16.54 11.78
CA SER A 36 7.01 -15.23 12.11
C SER A 36 6.31 -14.54 10.93
N GLY A 37 6.79 -14.77 9.70
CA GLY A 37 6.31 -14.02 8.55
C GLY A 37 4.81 -14.18 8.30
N GLY A 38 4.26 -15.38 8.50
CA GLY A 38 2.81 -15.63 8.38
C GLY A 38 1.99 -14.93 9.45
N MET A 39 2.56 -14.69 10.63
CA MET A 39 1.97 -13.98 11.75
C MET A 39 2.02 -12.46 11.60
N GLY A 40 2.60 -11.95 10.50
CA GLY A 40 2.74 -10.51 10.29
C GLY A 40 3.88 -9.89 11.07
N VAL A 41 4.77 -10.70 11.64
CA VAL A 41 5.87 -10.25 12.50
C VAL A 41 7.20 -10.41 11.77
N TYR A 42 8.09 -9.42 11.91
CA TYR A 42 9.46 -9.48 11.42
C TYR A 42 10.40 -8.84 12.42
N ALA A 43 11.51 -9.53 12.72
CA ALA A 43 12.60 -8.92 13.48
C ALA A 43 13.22 -7.75 12.71
N HIS A 44 13.66 -6.72 13.45
CA HIS A 44 14.52 -5.67 12.93
C HIS A 44 15.90 -6.24 12.57
N ARG A 45 16.83 -5.41 12.08
CA ARG A 45 18.22 -5.86 11.87
C ARG A 45 18.94 -6.17 13.17
N SER A 46 18.61 -5.46 14.24
CA SER A 46 19.18 -5.67 15.59
C SER A 46 18.95 -7.10 16.09
N GLY A 47 17.87 -7.75 15.64
CA GLY A 47 17.47 -9.09 16.10
C GLY A 47 16.84 -9.11 17.48
N LYS A 48 16.68 -7.94 18.13
CA LYS A 48 16.12 -7.79 19.48
C LYS A 48 14.71 -7.22 19.47
N GLU A 49 14.45 -6.32 18.53
CA GLU A 49 13.16 -5.67 18.36
C GLU A 49 12.43 -6.24 17.13
N PHE A 50 11.12 -6.10 17.15
CA PHE A 50 10.23 -6.65 16.15
C PHE A 50 9.32 -5.55 15.60
N MET A 51 8.80 -5.83 14.41
CA MET A 51 7.71 -5.11 13.80
C MET A 51 6.53 -6.06 13.66
N ILE A 52 5.35 -5.59 14.02
CA ILE A 52 4.07 -6.24 13.74
C ILE A 52 3.28 -5.41 12.75
N ARG A 53 2.67 -6.08 11.78
CA ARG A 53 1.76 -5.45 10.82
C ARG A 53 0.33 -5.88 11.10
N LEU A 54 -0.48 -4.89 11.46
CA LEU A 54 -1.91 -5.00 11.68
C LEU A 54 -2.64 -4.96 10.33
N ARG A 55 -3.43 -5.99 10.04
CA ARG A 55 -4.27 -6.09 8.85
C ARG A 55 -5.57 -5.32 9.09
N ILE A 56 -5.53 -4.03 8.77
CA ILE A 56 -6.74 -3.20 8.67
C ILE A 56 -7.46 -3.59 7.37
N MET A 57 -8.58 -4.30 7.47
CA MET A 57 -9.27 -4.88 6.31
C MET A 57 -9.61 -3.81 5.28
N SER A 58 -8.99 -3.89 4.11
CA SER A 58 -9.14 -2.89 3.04
C SER A 58 -8.85 -1.44 3.45
N GLY A 59 -8.03 -1.24 4.49
CA GLY A 59 -7.69 0.10 4.96
C GLY A 59 -8.81 0.82 5.69
N ILE A 60 -9.89 0.14 6.01
CA ILE A 60 -11.05 0.71 6.69
C ILE A 60 -10.87 0.51 8.18
N ALA A 61 -10.63 1.60 8.90
CA ALA A 61 -10.51 1.58 10.35
C ALA A 61 -11.68 2.34 10.97
N SER A 62 -12.27 1.75 12.01
CA SER A 62 -13.20 2.48 12.88
C SER A 62 -12.46 3.38 13.87
N LYS A 63 -13.18 4.28 14.54
CA LYS A 63 -12.62 5.13 15.60
C LYS A 63 -12.02 4.29 16.73
N GLU A 64 -12.72 3.22 17.12
CA GLU A 64 -12.30 2.29 18.18
C GLU A 64 -11.04 1.52 17.78
N GLN A 65 -10.94 1.07 16.53
CA GLN A 65 -9.74 0.40 16.03
C GLN A 65 -8.54 1.34 15.98
N LEU A 66 -8.75 2.60 15.56
CA LEU A 66 -7.67 3.59 15.53
C LEU A 66 -7.22 3.94 16.95
N LYS A 67 -8.16 4.07 17.89
CA LYS A 67 -7.88 4.26 19.31
C LYS A 67 -7.12 3.07 19.92
N LEU A 68 -7.51 1.83 19.61
CA LEU A 68 -6.80 0.65 20.06
C LEU A 68 -5.34 0.62 19.57
N VAL A 69 -5.10 1.03 18.31
CA VAL A 69 -3.75 1.17 17.76
C VAL A 69 -2.95 2.23 18.51
N TYR A 70 -3.57 3.37 18.84
CA TYR A 70 -2.94 4.39 19.70
C TYR A 70 -2.61 3.83 21.08
N ASP A 71 -3.53 3.09 21.71
CA ASP A 71 -3.34 2.52 23.04
C ASP A 71 -2.17 1.51 23.05
N PHE A 72 -2.01 0.70 21.99
CA PHE A 72 -0.82 -0.14 21.80
C PHE A 72 0.46 0.68 21.71
N ALA A 73 0.49 1.69 20.82
CA ALA A 73 1.68 2.50 20.63
C ALA A 73 2.08 3.26 21.91
N ASN A 74 1.09 3.77 22.64
CA ASN A 74 1.28 4.46 23.92
C ASN A 74 1.76 3.50 25.02
N LYS A 75 1.21 2.29 25.12
CA LYS A 75 1.60 1.29 26.12
C LYS A 75 3.07 0.90 26.04
N TYR A 76 3.63 0.85 24.83
CA TYR A 76 5.02 0.47 24.59
C TYR A 76 5.93 1.67 24.25
N ASP A 77 5.51 2.89 24.58
CA ASP A 77 6.29 4.12 24.38
C ASP A 77 6.84 4.30 22.95
N LEU A 78 6.04 3.94 21.95
CA LEU A 78 6.42 4.09 20.54
C LEU A 78 6.31 5.55 20.09
N GLU A 79 7.26 6.02 19.30
CA GLU A 79 7.24 7.39 18.74
C GLU A 79 6.02 7.67 17.84
N GLY A 80 5.45 6.62 17.25
CA GLY A 80 4.32 6.69 16.35
C GLY A 80 4.00 5.36 15.68
N ILE A 81 3.17 5.44 14.63
CA ILE A 81 2.75 4.30 13.82
C ILE A 81 3.15 4.51 12.36
N HIS A 82 3.38 3.43 11.61
CA HIS A 82 3.71 3.51 10.19
C HIS A 82 2.55 3.06 9.31
N LEU A 83 2.00 3.97 8.51
CA LEU A 83 0.99 3.70 7.48
C LEU A 83 1.69 3.15 6.23
N THR A 84 1.15 2.07 5.66
CA THR A 84 1.82 1.36 4.56
C THR A 84 1.14 1.54 3.21
N THR A 85 1.90 1.35 2.13
CA THR A 85 1.42 1.24 0.73
C THR A 85 0.49 0.06 0.42
N ARG A 86 -0.06 -0.57 1.45
CA ARG A 86 -1.07 -1.61 1.32
C ARG A 86 -2.15 -1.52 2.39
N GLN A 87 -2.41 -0.28 2.81
CA GLN A 87 -3.54 0.08 3.65
C GLN A 87 -3.57 -0.69 4.96
N ALA A 88 -2.40 -0.81 5.57
CA ALA A 88 -2.18 -1.50 6.85
C ALA A 88 -1.32 -0.61 7.75
N ILE A 89 -1.34 -0.90 9.05
CA ILE A 89 -0.58 -0.17 10.06
C ILE A 89 0.54 -1.07 10.58
N GLN A 90 1.72 -0.50 10.81
CA GLN A 90 2.83 -1.20 11.46
C GLN A 90 3.20 -0.52 12.78
N LEU A 91 3.46 -1.35 13.78
CA LEU A 91 4.13 -0.94 15.02
C LEU A 91 5.55 -1.49 14.99
N HIS A 92 6.52 -0.64 15.32
CA HIS A 92 7.94 -0.95 15.28
C HIS A 92 8.56 -0.75 16.66
N GLY A 93 9.52 -1.60 17.04
CA GLY A 93 10.29 -1.42 18.28
C GLY A 93 9.77 -2.25 19.45
N LEU A 94 8.86 -3.19 19.21
CA LEU A 94 8.31 -4.07 20.25
C LEU A 94 9.27 -5.22 20.55
N ASP A 95 9.27 -5.72 21.78
CA ASP A 95 9.85 -7.01 22.14
C ASP A 95 8.88 -8.18 21.81
N ILE A 96 9.30 -9.43 22.02
CA ILE A 96 8.48 -10.58 21.63
C ILE A 96 7.19 -10.70 22.46
N ASP A 97 7.25 -10.31 23.73
CA ASP A 97 6.13 -10.38 24.65
C ASP A 97 5.07 -9.34 24.28
N GLY A 98 5.50 -8.10 24.02
CA GLY A 98 4.65 -7.03 23.54
C GLY A 98 4.01 -7.36 22.18
N ILE A 99 4.74 -8.00 21.27
CA ILE A 99 4.16 -8.52 20.02
C ILE A 99 3.01 -9.49 20.32
N CYS A 100 3.22 -10.47 21.20
CA CYS A 100 2.19 -11.49 21.48
C CYS A 100 0.97 -10.89 22.16
N GLU A 101 1.16 -9.96 23.10
CA GLU A 101 0.07 -9.22 23.75
C GLU A 101 -0.75 -8.42 22.73
N VAL A 102 -0.09 -7.65 21.86
CA VAL A 102 -0.75 -6.92 20.77
C VAL A 102 -1.52 -7.87 19.86
N MET A 103 -0.98 -9.05 19.53
CA MET A 103 -1.68 -10.01 18.67
C MET A 103 -2.97 -10.54 19.28
N VAL A 104 -2.97 -10.83 20.58
CA VAL A 104 -4.16 -11.33 21.30
C VAL A 104 -5.22 -10.22 21.36
N GLU A 105 -4.85 -9.05 21.86
CA GLU A 105 -5.79 -7.94 22.06
C GLU A 105 -6.33 -7.39 20.73
N ALA A 106 -5.49 -7.34 19.69
CA ALA A 106 -5.94 -6.98 18.33
C ALA A 106 -6.98 -7.97 17.82
N LEU A 107 -6.74 -9.28 17.99
CA LEU A 107 -7.63 -10.33 17.50
C LEU A 107 -9.01 -10.29 18.20
N GLU A 108 -9.02 -10.04 19.50
CA GLU A 108 -10.25 -9.88 20.29
C GLU A 108 -11.10 -8.68 19.83
N ASN A 109 -10.45 -7.66 19.28
CA ASN A 109 -11.08 -6.45 18.74
C ASN A 109 -11.19 -6.46 17.20
N GLY A 110 -11.13 -7.64 16.57
CA GLY A 110 -11.37 -7.82 15.14
C GLY A 110 -10.25 -7.33 14.20
N ILE A 111 -9.06 -7.04 14.73
CA ILE A 111 -7.86 -6.71 13.97
C ILE A 111 -6.97 -7.96 13.86
N TYR A 112 -6.70 -8.39 12.64
CA TYR A 112 -5.89 -9.59 12.39
C TYR A 112 -4.44 -9.23 12.09
N THR A 113 -3.51 -10.13 12.41
CA THR A 113 -2.09 -10.02 12.00
C THR A 113 -1.69 -11.13 11.03
N ARG A 114 -2.37 -12.28 11.13
CA ARG A 114 -2.25 -13.41 10.21
C ARG A 114 -2.41 -12.98 8.76
N GLY A 115 -1.48 -13.42 7.91
CA GLY A 115 -1.49 -13.13 6.48
C GLY A 115 -1.09 -11.70 6.10
N SER A 116 -0.74 -10.83 7.05
CA SER A 116 -0.19 -9.50 6.73
C SER A 116 1.26 -9.61 6.17
N GLY A 117 1.94 -10.73 6.45
CA GLY A 117 3.24 -11.12 5.93
C GLY A 117 3.26 -12.48 5.20
N GLY A 118 4.43 -13.12 5.11
CA GLY A 118 4.56 -14.51 4.66
C GLY A 118 4.11 -14.79 3.22
N SER A 119 3.81 -16.06 2.96
CA SER A 119 3.23 -16.60 1.72
C SER A 119 1.72 -16.83 1.90
N PHE A 120 1.00 -15.72 2.06
CA PHE A 120 -0.45 -15.69 2.31
C PHE A 120 -1.11 -14.62 1.43
N PRO A 121 -2.44 -14.67 1.25
CA PRO A 121 -3.22 -13.55 0.76
C PRO A 121 -3.02 -12.32 1.66
N ARG A 122 -2.49 -11.25 1.09
CA ARG A 122 -2.28 -9.97 1.79
C ARG A 122 -3.59 -9.23 1.97
N ASN A 123 -3.53 -8.09 2.67
CA ASN A 123 -4.64 -7.15 2.73
C ASN A 123 -5.15 -6.84 1.31
N VAL A 124 -6.47 -6.85 1.12
CA VAL A 124 -7.10 -6.54 -0.16
C VAL A 124 -7.15 -5.02 -0.29
N ALA A 125 -6.44 -4.48 -1.28
CA ALA A 125 -6.37 -3.04 -1.45
C ALA A 125 -7.65 -2.48 -2.09
N ILE A 126 -8.00 -1.23 -1.82
CA ILE A 126 -9.12 -0.52 -2.44
C ILE A 126 -8.77 0.93 -2.79
N SER A 127 -9.49 1.53 -3.73
CA SER A 127 -9.55 3.00 -3.84
C SER A 127 -10.06 3.57 -2.50
N PRO A 128 -9.31 4.47 -1.83
CA PRO A 128 -9.66 4.88 -0.46
C PRO A 128 -10.97 5.69 -0.37
N LEU A 129 -11.37 6.37 -1.45
CA LEU A 129 -12.62 7.14 -1.53
C LEU A 129 -13.81 6.32 -2.05
N SER A 130 -13.68 4.99 -2.17
CA SER A 130 -14.79 4.14 -2.65
C SER A 130 -16.06 4.33 -1.81
N GLY A 131 -17.19 4.60 -2.47
CA GLY A 131 -18.49 4.93 -1.87
C GLY A 131 -18.76 6.42 -1.69
N VAL A 132 -17.75 7.29 -1.82
CA VAL A 132 -17.89 8.75 -1.67
C VAL A 132 -17.25 9.55 -2.80
N ASP A 133 -16.39 8.95 -3.61
CA ASP A 133 -15.76 9.60 -4.75
C ASP A 133 -16.83 10.06 -5.76
N VAL A 134 -16.67 11.25 -6.31
CA VAL A 134 -17.56 11.80 -7.34
C VAL A 134 -17.31 11.17 -8.71
N ASP A 135 -16.10 10.62 -8.91
CA ASP A 135 -15.66 10.05 -10.18
C ASP A 135 -15.71 8.51 -10.19
N GLU A 136 -16.23 7.85 -9.15
CA GLU A 136 -16.31 6.38 -9.14
C GLU A 136 -17.41 5.83 -10.03
N ALA A 137 -17.14 4.67 -10.62
CA ALA A 137 -18.15 3.88 -11.32
C ALA A 137 -19.21 3.35 -10.34
N PHE A 138 -18.75 2.75 -9.23
CA PHE A 138 -19.58 2.30 -8.10
C PHE A 138 -18.71 1.97 -6.87
N ASP A 139 -19.35 1.79 -5.71
CA ASP A 139 -18.64 1.48 -4.46
C ASP A 139 -18.09 0.06 -4.45
N VAL A 140 -16.76 -0.08 -4.45
CA VAL A 140 -16.08 -1.38 -4.41
C VAL A 140 -15.85 -1.92 -2.98
N THR A 141 -16.17 -1.14 -1.95
CA THR A 141 -15.99 -1.50 -0.54
C THR A 141 -16.58 -2.86 -0.15
N PRO A 142 -17.89 -3.14 -0.40
CA PRO A 142 -18.50 -4.39 0.07
C PRO A 142 -17.82 -5.63 -0.55
N TYR A 143 -17.42 -5.53 -1.81
CA TYR A 143 -16.72 -6.58 -2.55
C TYR A 143 -15.34 -6.89 -1.98
N ALA A 144 -14.53 -5.85 -1.74
CA ALA A 144 -13.20 -6.02 -1.16
C ALA A 144 -13.25 -6.58 0.28
N MET A 145 -14.25 -6.15 1.07
CA MET A 145 -14.51 -6.68 2.40
C MET A 145 -14.93 -8.16 2.36
N ALA A 146 -15.77 -8.55 1.40
CA ALA A 146 -16.14 -9.94 1.19
C ALA A 146 -14.92 -10.81 0.82
N VAL A 147 -14.03 -10.32 -0.05
CA VAL A 147 -12.78 -11.01 -0.41
C VAL A 147 -11.85 -11.15 0.80
N ASN A 148 -11.70 -10.10 1.63
CA ASN A 148 -10.95 -10.20 2.88
C ASN A 148 -11.51 -11.28 3.80
N LYS A 149 -12.82 -11.29 4.02
CA LYS A 149 -13.50 -12.29 4.86
C LYS A 149 -13.33 -13.70 4.31
N HIS A 150 -13.42 -13.86 2.98
CA HIS A 150 -13.18 -15.12 2.28
C HIS A 150 -11.75 -15.63 2.52
N PHE A 151 -10.75 -14.77 2.31
CA PHE A 151 -9.36 -15.12 2.57
C PHE A 151 -9.12 -15.48 4.03
N MET A 152 -9.68 -14.74 4.98
CA MET A 152 -9.51 -15.05 6.40
C MET A 152 -10.11 -16.41 6.76
N LYS A 153 -11.31 -16.74 6.27
CA LYS A 153 -11.94 -18.05 6.51
C LYS A 153 -11.08 -19.23 6.05
N LYS A 154 -10.29 -19.06 4.99
CA LYS A 154 -9.44 -20.10 4.39
C LYS A 154 -7.95 -19.92 4.72
N ILE A 155 -7.56 -18.92 5.53
CA ILE A 155 -6.17 -18.46 5.67
C ILE A 155 -5.21 -19.55 6.17
N THR A 156 -5.66 -20.43 7.07
CA THR A 156 -4.86 -21.53 7.64
C THR A 156 -4.73 -22.71 6.67
N SER A 157 -5.70 -22.85 5.75
CA SER A 157 -5.75 -23.92 4.74
C SER A 157 -4.90 -23.62 3.50
N TYR A 158 -4.78 -22.35 3.10
CA TYR A 158 -4.01 -21.99 1.91
C TYR A 158 -2.51 -22.26 2.10
N LYS A 159 -1.91 -22.98 1.15
CA LYS A 159 -0.46 -23.25 1.07
C LYS A 159 0.12 -22.61 -0.18
N LEU A 160 0.22 -21.28 -0.19
CA LEU A 160 0.69 -20.53 -1.36
C LEU A 160 2.22 -20.61 -1.52
N PRO A 161 2.74 -20.58 -2.76
CA PRO A 161 4.19 -20.52 -3.00
C PRO A 161 4.78 -19.18 -2.54
N ARG A 162 4.00 -18.09 -2.64
CA ARG A 162 4.40 -16.73 -2.24
C ARG A 162 3.17 -15.89 -1.87
N LYS A 163 3.37 -14.60 -1.54
CA LYS A 163 2.28 -13.65 -1.26
C LYS A 163 1.34 -13.50 -2.47
N LEU A 164 0.04 -13.47 -2.21
CA LEU A 164 -1.02 -13.16 -3.18
C LEU A 164 -1.63 -11.79 -2.82
N LYS A 165 -1.74 -10.89 -3.79
CA LYS A 165 -2.24 -9.54 -3.62
C LYS A 165 -3.46 -9.31 -4.51
N VAL A 166 -4.59 -9.00 -3.88
CA VAL A 166 -5.82 -8.55 -4.57
C VAL A 166 -6.02 -7.06 -4.37
N ALA A 167 -6.61 -6.37 -5.35
CA ALA A 167 -6.95 -4.95 -5.27
C ALA A 167 -8.24 -4.60 -6.04
N PHE A 168 -8.98 -3.59 -5.56
CA PHE A 168 -10.21 -3.09 -6.18
C PHE A 168 -10.15 -1.57 -6.38
N SER A 169 -10.17 -1.11 -7.63
CA SER A 169 -10.22 0.31 -7.97
C SER A 169 -11.64 0.70 -8.35
N SER A 170 -12.14 1.78 -7.79
CA SER A 170 -13.50 2.29 -8.02
C SER A 170 -13.65 3.19 -9.25
N SER A 171 -12.54 3.65 -9.83
CA SER A 171 -12.49 4.55 -11.00
C SER A 171 -11.31 4.22 -11.92
N ASP A 172 -11.28 4.91 -13.06
CA ASP A 172 -10.24 4.83 -14.09
C ASP A 172 -8.84 5.26 -13.58
N LYS A 173 -8.76 6.02 -12.48
CA LYS A 173 -7.51 6.45 -11.83
C LYS A 173 -6.68 5.31 -11.26
N ASP A 174 -7.26 4.12 -11.08
CA ASP A 174 -6.61 2.93 -10.52
C ASP A 174 -5.89 3.15 -9.17
N ALA A 175 -6.49 3.90 -8.24
CA ALA A 175 -5.88 4.26 -6.96
C ALA A 175 -5.54 3.07 -6.03
N SER A 176 -6.01 1.85 -6.35
CA SER A 176 -5.70 0.63 -5.59
C SER A 176 -4.56 -0.22 -6.19
N HIS A 177 -4.08 0.15 -7.38
CA HIS A 177 -3.08 -0.57 -8.18
C HIS A 177 -3.61 -1.92 -8.73
N ALA A 178 -4.88 -1.97 -9.13
CA ALA A 178 -5.53 -3.14 -9.72
C ALA A 178 -4.79 -3.66 -10.96
N THR A 179 -4.25 -2.77 -11.78
CA THR A 179 -3.58 -3.14 -13.04
C THR A 179 -2.17 -3.73 -12.85
N VAL A 180 -1.60 -3.71 -11.64
CA VAL A 180 -0.21 -4.18 -11.37
C VAL A 180 -0.08 -5.11 -10.16
N THR A 181 -1.19 -5.71 -9.71
CA THR A 181 -1.22 -6.67 -8.61
C THR A 181 -1.44 -8.11 -9.10
N ASP A 182 -1.37 -9.11 -8.22
CA ASP A 182 -1.54 -10.52 -8.63
C ASP A 182 -2.93 -10.77 -9.25
N GLN A 183 -3.99 -10.15 -8.69
CA GLN A 183 -5.32 -10.01 -9.30
C GLN A 183 -5.95 -8.66 -8.95
N GLY A 184 -6.41 -7.91 -9.94
CA GLY A 184 -7.06 -6.62 -9.75
C GLY A 184 -8.44 -6.56 -10.39
N PHE A 185 -9.32 -5.79 -9.76
CA PHE A 185 -10.67 -5.50 -10.21
C PHE A 185 -10.80 -4.00 -10.38
N LEU A 186 -11.10 -3.53 -11.60
CA LEU A 186 -11.34 -2.12 -11.88
C LEU A 186 -12.82 -1.95 -12.20
N ALA A 187 -13.52 -1.17 -11.39
CA ALA A 187 -14.95 -0.91 -11.51
C ALA A 187 -15.22 -0.07 -12.77
N VAL A 188 -16.17 -0.53 -13.58
CA VAL A 188 -16.65 0.18 -14.76
C VAL A 188 -18.17 0.11 -14.82
N LYS A 189 -18.78 1.09 -15.49
CA LYS A 189 -20.22 1.13 -15.75
C LYS A 189 -20.45 1.10 -17.26
N VAL A 190 -21.27 0.17 -17.72
CA VAL A 190 -21.63 0.02 -19.14
C VAL A 190 -23.15 -0.07 -19.21
N ASP A 191 -23.77 0.86 -19.94
CA ASP A 191 -25.23 0.97 -20.06
C ASP A 191 -25.95 0.93 -18.68
N ASP A 192 -25.44 1.75 -17.74
CA ASP A 192 -25.87 1.82 -16.34
C ASP A 192 -25.74 0.54 -15.51
N LYS A 193 -25.15 -0.52 -16.05
CA LYS A 193 -24.85 -1.75 -15.31
C LYS A 193 -23.41 -1.78 -14.83
N GLU A 194 -23.24 -2.21 -13.59
CA GLU A 194 -21.96 -2.31 -12.88
C GLU A 194 -21.20 -3.58 -13.27
N TYR A 195 -19.91 -3.43 -13.56
CA TYR A 195 -19.01 -4.52 -13.92
C TYR A 195 -17.60 -4.29 -13.40
N PHE A 196 -16.80 -5.35 -13.39
CA PHE A 196 -15.36 -5.26 -13.21
C PHE A 196 -14.62 -5.65 -14.49
N LYS A 197 -13.67 -4.82 -14.89
CA LYS A 197 -12.52 -5.27 -15.70
C LYS A 197 -11.54 -5.98 -14.78
N VAL A 198 -11.17 -7.21 -15.12
CA VAL A 198 -10.30 -8.04 -14.28
C VAL A 198 -8.93 -8.20 -14.91
N TYR A 199 -7.91 -7.92 -14.09
CA TYR A 199 -6.50 -8.05 -14.43
C TYR A 199 -5.87 -9.17 -13.61
N ILE A 200 -5.06 -10.03 -14.21
CA ILE A 200 -4.38 -11.14 -13.51
C ILE A 200 -2.90 -11.24 -13.91
N GLY A 201 -2.06 -11.73 -13.00
CA GLY A 201 -0.66 -12.01 -13.33
C GLY A 201 0.32 -10.85 -13.12
N GLY A 202 -0.12 -9.73 -12.55
CA GLY A 202 0.73 -8.55 -12.33
C GLY A 202 1.63 -8.67 -11.10
N GLY A 203 2.49 -7.67 -10.92
CA GLY A 203 3.23 -7.49 -9.66
C GLY A 203 4.50 -6.68 -9.79
N LEU A 204 4.74 -5.79 -8.83
CA LEU A 204 5.95 -4.95 -8.71
C LEU A 204 7.13 -5.61 -7.97
N GLY A 205 8.30 -4.98 -8.00
CA GLY A 205 9.60 -5.47 -7.53
C GLY A 205 10.52 -5.80 -8.71
N ARG A 206 11.69 -6.41 -8.46
CA ARG A 206 12.79 -6.66 -9.42
C ARG A 206 12.45 -7.04 -10.89
N ASN A 207 11.34 -7.75 -11.13
CA ASN A 207 10.82 -8.02 -12.47
C ASN A 207 9.35 -7.53 -12.48
N PRO A 208 9.12 -6.22 -12.66
CA PRO A 208 7.79 -5.64 -12.57
C PRO A 208 6.96 -6.06 -13.79
N LYS A 209 5.69 -6.37 -13.60
CA LYS A 209 4.77 -6.80 -14.66
C LYS A 209 3.40 -6.16 -14.47
N LEU A 210 2.82 -5.68 -15.57
CA LEU A 210 1.42 -5.32 -15.65
C LEU A 210 0.59 -6.61 -15.61
N GLY A 211 -0.60 -6.51 -15.03
CA GLY A 211 -1.61 -7.56 -15.11
C GLY A 211 -2.15 -7.66 -16.53
N VAL A 212 -2.47 -8.87 -16.95
CA VAL A 212 -3.16 -9.14 -18.20
C VAL A 212 -4.65 -8.95 -17.97
N GLU A 213 -5.29 -8.07 -18.74
CA GLU A 213 -6.74 -7.93 -18.76
C GLU A 213 -7.39 -9.19 -19.37
N LEU A 214 -8.44 -9.70 -18.73
CA LEU A 214 -9.20 -10.86 -19.23
C LEU A 214 -10.00 -10.56 -20.51
N GLY A 215 -10.36 -9.30 -20.73
CA GLY A 215 -11.19 -8.83 -21.84
C GLY A 215 -12.70 -9.05 -21.66
N GLU A 216 -13.11 -9.79 -20.64
CA GLU A 216 -14.51 -10.01 -20.27
C GLU A 216 -14.92 -9.08 -19.13
N LEU A 217 -16.14 -8.52 -19.20
CA LEU A 217 -16.75 -7.78 -18.10
C LEU A 217 -17.36 -8.75 -17.09
N ILE A 218 -16.94 -8.63 -15.84
CA ILE A 218 -17.34 -9.55 -14.77
C ILE A 218 -18.39 -8.90 -13.89
N GLU A 219 -19.49 -9.63 -13.62
CA GLU A 219 -20.53 -9.13 -12.71
C GLU A 219 -20.02 -9.11 -11.27
N PRO A 220 -20.37 -8.08 -10.46
CA PRO A 220 -19.90 -7.97 -9.08
C PRO A 220 -20.22 -9.17 -8.19
N LYS A 221 -21.34 -9.87 -8.47
CA LYS A 221 -21.72 -11.09 -7.74
C LYS A 221 -20.71 -12.23 -7.91
N ASP A 222 -19.93 -12.26 -8.98
CA ASP A 222 -19.08 -13.41 -9.32
C ASP A 222 -17.65 -13.31 -8.78
N ILE A 223 -17.25 -12.19 -8.17
CA ILE A 223 -15.84 -11.92 -7.83
C ILE A 223 -15.18 -13.01 -6.97
N LEU A 224 -15.93 -13.68 -6.08
CA LEU A 224 -15.35 -14.73 -5.23
C LEU A 224 -14.96 -15.97 -6.03
N TYR A 225 -15.68 -16.28 -7.12
CA TYR A 225 -15.24 -17.32 -8.06
C TYR A 225 -13.89 -16.97 -8.68
N HIS A 226 -13.74 -15.72 -9.11
CA HIS A 226 -12.51 -15.23 -9.72
C HIS A 226 -11.33 -15.23 -8.73
N VAL A 227 -11.58 -14.89 -7.46
CA VAL A 227 -10.58 -14.90 -6.40
C VAL A 227 -10.14 -16.33 -6.04
N GLU A 228 -11.08 -17.26 -5.88
CA GLU A 228 -10.72 -18.64 -5.58
C GLU A 228 -9.99 -19.29 -6.77
N ALA A 229 -10.42 -19.00 -8.00
CA ALA A 229 -9.79 -19.52 -9.22
C ALA A 229 -8.32 -19.09 -9.34
N ILE A 230 -8.01 -17.79 -9.13
CA ILE A 230 -6.61 -17.33 -9.18
C ILE A 230 -5.77 -17.91 -8.03
N THR A 231 -6.40 -18.12 -6.86
CA THR A 231 -5.74 -18.72 -5.70
C THR A 231 -5.39 -20.19 -5.98
N ASN A 232 -6.31 -20.94 -6.59
CA ASN A 232 -6.12 -22.33 -6.99
C ASN A 232 -5.06 -22.46 -8.08
N LEU A 233 -5.10 -21.61 -9.11
CA LEU A 233 -4.04 -21.53 -10.12
C LEU A 233 -2.68 -21.30 -9.46
N PHE A 234 -2.62 -20.35 -8.51
CA PHE A 234 -1.35 -20.01 -7.89
C PHE A 234 -0.78 -21.14 -7.03
N MET A 235 -1.64 -21.92 -6.35
CA MET A 235 -1.23 -23.12 -5.62
C MET A 235 -0.80 -24.25 -6.55
N ALA A 236 -1.50 -24.45 -7.67
CA ALA A 236 -1.22 -25.54 -8.61
C ALA A 236 0.08 -25.30 -9.40
N GLU A 237 0.29 -24.07 -9.86
CA GLU A 237 1.31 -23.74 -10.86
C GLU A 237 2.53 -23.00 -10.27
N GLY A 238 2.49 -22.75 -8.96
CA GLY A 238 3.51 -22.04 -8.19
C GLY A 238 4.87 -22.73 -8.12
N ASP A 239 5.95 -21.95 -8.06
CA ASP A 239 7.28 -22.46 -7.72
C ASP A 239 7.51 -22.44 -6.21
N TYR A 240 7.53 -23.63 -5.59
CA TYR A 240 7.79 -23.81 -4.16
C TYR A 240 9.28 -23.99 -3.81
N LYS A 241 10.16 -24.10 -4.82
CA LYS A 241 11.60 -24.31 -4.65
C LYS A 241 12.36 -22.99 -4.78
N ASN A 242 12.07 -22.19 -5.79
CA ASN A 242 12.73 -20.92 -6.04
C ASN A 242 11.86 -19.73 -5.62
N HIS A 243 12.05 -19.28 -4.38
CA HIS A 243 11.33 -18.15 -3.82
C HIS A 243 11.51 -16.83 -4.59
N GLY A 244 12.61 -16.67 -5.35
CA GLY A 244 12.84 -15.51 -6.23
C GLY A 244 11.96 -15.50 -7.49
N LYS A 245 11.43 -16.67 -7.88
CA LYS A 245 10.56 -16.89 -9.04
C LYS A 245 9.14 -17.38 -8.65
N ALA A 246 8.78 -17.28 -7.37
CA ALA A 246 7.54 -17.86 -6.81
C ALA A 246 6.29 -16.95 -6.90
N ARG A 247 6.36 -15.78 -7.53
CA ARG A 247 5.19 -14.89 -7.71
C ARG A 247 4.41 -15.27 -8.97
N ILE A 248 3.11 -14.97 -8.99
CA ILE A 248 2.21 -15.36 -10.09
C ILE A 248 2.67 -14.84 -11.47
N ARG A 249 3.28 -13.65 -11.51
CA ARG A 249 3.85 -13.08 -12.74
C ARG A 249 4.89 -13.96 -13.44
N TYR A 250 5.58 -14.82 -12.70
CA TYR A 250 6.53 -15.76 -13.30
C TYR A 250 5.85 -17.01 -13.86
N ILE A 251 4.64 -17.33 -13.39
CA ILE A 251 3.79 -18.33 -14.03
C ILE A 251 3.35 -17.80 -15.39
N LEU A 252 2.90 -16.53 -15.43
CA LEU A 252 2.61 -15.82 -16.67
C LEU A 252 3.83 -15.79 -17.61
N ASP A 253 5.02 -15.40 -17.13
CA ASP A 253 6.25 -15.41 -17.96
C ASP A 253 6.58 -16.81 -18.50
N ARG A 254 6.32 -17.86 -17.73
CA ARG A 254 6.59 -19.26 -18.11
C ARG A 254 5.61 -19.78 -19.16
N MET A 255 4.31 -19.50 -18.98
CA MET A 255 3.24 -20.00 -19.84
C MET A 255 3.06 -19.16 -21.10
N GLY A 256 3.34 -17.87 -21.03
CA GLY A 256 2.85 -16.90 -22.00
C GLY A 256 1.39 -16.53 -21.75
N LYS A 257 0.96 -15.40 -22.34
CA LYS A 257 -0.34 -14.78 -22.08
C LYS A 257 -1.53 -15.72 -22.34
N ASP A 258 -1.55 -16.36 -23.51
CA ASP A 258 -2.73 -17.12 -23.95
C ASP A 258 -2.92 -18.40 -23.14
N ASP A 259 -1.84 -19.15 -22.90
CA ASP A 259 -1.88 -20.36 -22.09
C ASP A 259 -2.15 -20.06 -20.60
N PHE A 260 -1.65 -18.93 -20.08
CA PHE A 260 -1.97 -18.47 -18.73
C PHE A 260 -3.46 -18.17 -18.57
N ILE A 261 -4.08 -17.44 -19.51
CA ILE A 261 -5.53 -17.18 -19.50
C ILE A 261 -6.31 -18.49 -19.60
N LYS A 262 -5.90 -19.41 -20.49
CA LYS A 262 -6.55 -20.71 -20.64
C LYS A 262 -6.48 -21.53 -19.35
N CYS A 263 -5.32 -21.55 -18.69
CA CYS A 263 -5.14 -22.20 -17.40
C CYS A 263 -6.03 -21.57 -16.31
N TYR A 264 -6.11 -20.25 -16.28
CA TYR A 264 -6.99 -19.52 -15.37
C TYR A 264 -8.46 -19.87 -15.58
N LYS A 265 -8.95 -19.84 -16.83
CA LYS A 265 -10.35 -20.17 -17.16
C LYS A 265 -10.70 -21.61 -16.78
N LYS A 266 -9.75 -22.55 -16.91
CA LYS A 266 -9.95 -23.93 -16.44
C LYS A 266 -10.24 -23.97 -14.94
N HIS A 267 -9.43 -23.30 -14.12
CA HIS A 267 -9.67 -23.24 -12.68
C HIS A 267 -10.95 -22.49 -12.32
N LEU A 268 -11.31 -21.44 -13.07
CA LEU A 268 -12.58 -20.73 -12.88
C LEU A 268 -13.79 -21.66 -13.08
N GLU A 269 -13.78 -22.46 -14.14
CA GLU A 269 -14.83 -23.45 -14.41
C GLU A 269 -14.89 -24.55 -13.34
N GLU A 270 -13.74 -24.99 -12.82
CA GLU A 270 -13.68 -25.94 -11.71
C GLU A 270 -14.31 -25.36 -10.44
N VAL A 271 -13.98 -24.12 -10.08
CA VAL A 271 -14.56 -23.45 -8.90
C VAL A 271 -16.06 -23.24 -9.07
N LYS A 272 -16.53 -22.77 -10.24
CA LYS A 272 -17.96 -22.57 -10.51
C LYS A 272 -18.78 -23.86 -10.40
N LYS A 273 -18.17 -25.03 -10.67
CA LYS A 273 -18.82 -26.34 -10.51
C LYS A 273 -18.78 -26.85 -9.07
N ALA A 274 -17.73 -26.51 -8.32
CA ALA A 274 -17.46 -27.08 -7.00
C ALA A 274 -18.00 -26.23 -5.84
N GLU A 275 -18.07 -24.92 -6.00
CA GLU A 275 -18.44 -23.98 -4.93
C GLU A 275 -19.66 -23.14 -5.33
N ASN A 276 -20.43 -22.70 -4.33
CA ASN A 276 -21.51 -21.73 -4.49
C ASN A 276 -21.06 -20.41 -3.84
N LEU A 277 -20.48 -19.52 -4.65
CA LEU A 277 -19.86 -18.27 -4.20
C LEU A 277 -20.47 -16.97 -4.76
N PRO A 278 -21.74 -16.90 -5.24
CA PRO A 278 -22.29 -15.63 -5.66
C PRO A 278 -22.40 -14.70 -4.44
N LEU A 279 -22.03 -13.45 -4.62
CA LEU A 279 -22.22 -12.40 -3.64
C LEU A 279 -23.56 -11.73 -3.84
N ASP A 280 -24.30 -11.63 -2.75
CA ASP A 280 -25.46 -10.78 -2.59
C ASP A 280 -25.15 -9.85 -1.42
N LEU A 281 -24.83 -8.59 -1.74
CA LEU A 281 -24.31 -7.61 -0.79
C LEU A 281 -25.11 -6.33 -0.88
N GLU A 282 -25.50 -5.83 0.29
CA GLU A 282 -26.11 -4.51 0.42
C GLU A 282 -25.02 -3.43 0.46
N ILE A 283 -25.20 -2.37 -0.32
CA ILE A 283 -24.36 -1.18 -0.25
C ILE A 283 -24.88 -0.30 0.88
N LYS A 284 -24.03 0.01 1.87
CA LYS A 284 -24.40 0.87 2.99
C LYS A 284 -24.58 2.31 2.49
N GLU A 285 -25.78 2.84 2.66
CA GLU A 285 -26.05 4.27 2.43
C GLU A 285 -25.49 5.12 3.58
N ILE A 286 -24.87 6.24 3.22
CA ILE A 286 -24.44 7.27 4.17
C ILE A 286 -25.63 8.20 4.42
N LYS A 287 -26.07 8.29 5.69
CA LYS A 287 -27.28 9.01 6.10
C LYS A 287 -27.01 10.35 6.80
N LYS A 288 -25.75 10.65 7.09
CA LYS A 288 -25.33 11.88 7.77
C LYS A 288 -25.76 13.11 6.97
N GLU A 289 -26.33 14.09 7.66
CA GLU A 289 -26.69 15.38 7.07
C GLU A 289 -25.44 16.20 6.76
N GLY A 290 -25.34 16.70 5.53
CA GLY A 290 -24.23 17.52 5.08
C GLY A 290 -24.46 19.01 5.30
N LYS A 291 -23.36 19.76 5.34
CA LYS A 291 -23.35 21.23 5.38
C LYS A 291 -22.39 21.76 4.33
N GLU A 292 -22.91 22.46 3.33
CA GLU A 292 -22.11 22.99 2.23
C GLU A 292 -21.20 24.14 2.71
N ILE A 293 -19.96 24.17 2.20
CA ILE A 293 -18.94 25.19 2.47
C ILE A 293 -18.24 25.56 1.17
N THR A 294 -17.52 26.68 1.19
CA THR A 294 -16.58 27.01 0.11
C THR A 294 -15.23 26.38 0.40
N ILE A 295 -14.78 25.46 -0.45
CA ILE A 295 -13.50 24.77 -0.26
C ILE A 295 -12.34 25.73 -0.51
N ASN A 296 -11.62 26.09 0.56
CA ASN A 296 -10.40 26.92 0.51
C ASN A 296 -9.13 26.14 0.89
N ASN A 297 -9.24 24.84 1.16
CA ASN A 297 -8.13 23.99 1.56
C ASN A 297 -8.05 22.76 0.64
N LYS A 298 -6.89 22.54 0.01
CA LYS A 298 -6.66 21.44 -0.95
C LYS A 298 -6.78 20.03 -0.34
N ARG A 299 -6.75 19.92 1.00
CA ARG A 299 -6.95 18.66 1.72
C ARG A 299 -8.41 18.29 1.90
N ILE A 300 -9.35 19.23 1.70
CA ILE A 300 -10.80 18.99 1.76
C ILE A 300 -11.29 18.60 0.36
N ILE A 301 -11.88 17.42 0.24
CA ILE A 301 -12.39 16.85 -1.00
C ILE A 301 -13.90 16.65 -0.89
N SER A 302 -14.66 17.12 -1.87
CA SER A 302 -16.12 16.91 -1.91
C SER A 302 -16.44 15.43 -2.08
N GLN A 303 -17.45 14.96 -1.34
CA GLN A 303 -18.04 13.64 -1.58
C GLN A 303 -19.25 13.76 -2.51
N LYS A 304 -19.65 12.65 -3.14
CA LYS A 304 -20.89 12.58 -3.93
C LYS A 304 -22.15 12.78 -3.08
N GLN A 305 -22.07 12.58 -1.76
CA GLN A 305 -23.12 12.94 -0.81
C GLN A 305 -23.06 14.45 -0.54
N LYS A 306 -24.16 15.13 -0.84
CA LYS A 306 -24.25 16.59 -0.77
C LYS A 306 -23.85 17.12 0.61
N GLY A 307 -22.92 18.08 0.64
CA GLY A 307 -22.47 18.75 1.86
C GLY A 307 -21.60 17.89 2.78
N LEU A 308 -21.16 16.71 2.32
CA LEU A 308 -20.14 15.90 3.00
C LEU A 308 -18.80 15.97 2.27
N TYR A 309 -17.73 15.85 3.03
CA TYR A 309 -16.35 15.99 2.60
C TYR A 309 -15.48 14.90 3.21
N SER A 310 -14.35 14.68 2.54
CA SER A 310 -13.22 13.90 3.04
C SER A 310 -12.04 14.83 3.28
N VAL A 311 -11.33 14.64 4.40
CA VAL A 311 -10.06 15.35 4.67
C VAL A 311 -8.90 14.39 4.50
N TYR A 312 -7.96 14.72 3.61
CA TYR A 312 -6.72 13.98 3.43
C TYR A 312 -5.67 14.42 4.45
N PHE A 313 -5.00 13.45 5.06
CA PHE A 313 -3.83 13.67 5.90
C PHE A 313 -2.71 12.70 5.49
N HIS A 314 -1.51 13.23 5.28
CA HIS A 314 -0.34 12.43 4.93
C HIS A 314 0.80 12.66 5.94
N PRO A 315 1.11 11.69 6.80
CA PRO A 315 2.33 11.75 7.60
C PRO A 315 3.55 11.53 6.70
N VAL A 316 4.58 12.38 6.84
CA VAL A 316 5.82 12.27 6.04
C VAL A 316 6.39 10.84 6.12
N GLY A 317 6.54 10.20 4.97
CA GLY A 317 7.06 8.83 4.86
C GLY A 317 6.19 7.77 5.57
N GLY A 318 4.89 8.04 5.73
CA GLY A 318 3.97 7.16 6.45
C GLY A 318 4.15 7.17 7.97
N GLN A 319 5.04 7.98 8.54
CA GLN A 319 5.36 7.99 9.98
C GLN A 319 4.41 8.92 10.74
N LEU A 320 3.26 8.39 11.16
CA LEU A 320 2.30 9.15 11.95
C LEU A 320 2.73 9.21 13.41
N LYS A 321 3.19 10.38 13.84
CA LYS A 321 3.58 10.64 15.23
C LYS A 321 2.42 10.36 16.18
N LEU A 322 2.73 9.80 17.35
CA LEU A 322 1.73 9.43 18.34
C LEU A 322 0.90 10.62 18.83
N SER A 323 1.53 11.79 18.99
CA SER A 323 0.83 13.03 19.36
C SER A 323 -0.20 13.47 18.32
N VAL A 324 0.14 13.37 17.03
CA VAL A 324 -0.77 13.73 15.94
C VAL A 324 -1.90 12.70 15.82
N LEU A 325 -1.59 11.42 16.01
CA LEU A 325 -2.62 10.37 16.09
C LEU A 325 -3.62 10.65 17.21
N LYS A 326 -3.14 11.07 18.40
CA LYS A 326 -4.02 11.45 19.51
C LYS A 326 -4.91 12.63 19.13
N THR A 327 -4.35 13.69 18.54
CA THR A 327 -5.09 14.85 18.05
C THR A 327 -6.20 14.44 17.08
N LEU A 328 -5.91 13.53 16.15
CA LEU A 328 -6.90 13.01 15.20
C LEU A 328 -8.01 12.22 15.88
N ILE A 329 -7.67 11.33 16.82
CA ILE A 329 -8.64 10.52 17.57
C ILE A 329 -9.58 11.43 18.37
N ASP A 330 -9.02 12.41 19.06
CA ASP A 330 -9.78 13.34 19.91
C ASP A 330 -10.72 14.21 19.07
N GLU A 331 -10.27 14.62 17.87
CA GLU A 331 -11.09 15.43 16.97
C GLU A 331 -12.32 14.67 16.48
N ILE A 332 -12.15 13.40 16.11
CA ILE A 332 -13.23 12.62 15.48
C ILE A 332 -14.11 11.87 16.47
N GLU A 333 -13.77 11.87 17.77
CA GLU A 333 -14.42 11.06 18.80
C GLU A 333 -15.94 11.25 18.82
N ASP A 334 -16.40 12.50 18.79
CA ASP A 334 -17.81 12.86 18.86
C ASP A 334 -18.49 13.03 17.49
N MET A 335 -17.75 12.81 16.40
CA MET A 335 -18.31 12.95 15.05
C MET A 335 -19.03 11.67 14.62
N ASP A 336 -20.27 11.82 14.13
CA ASP A 336 -21.09 10.72 13.63
C ASP A 336 -20.59 10.20 12.28
N ASP A 337 -20.75 8.89 12.04
CA ASP A 337 -20.47 8.20 10.77
C ASP A 337 -19.06 8.40 10.18
N VAL A 338 -18.10 8.91 10.96
CA VAL A 338 -16.71 9.06 10.54
C VAL A 338 -16.08 7.71 10.26
N GLU A 339 -15.37 7.66 9.15
CA GLU A 339 -14.64 6.48 8.72
C GLU A 339 -13.22 6.88 8.30
N ILE A 340 -12.23 6.11 8.76
CA ILE A 340 -10.82 6.32 8.43
C ILE A 340 -10.43 5.36 7.31
N ARG A 341 -9.92 5.91 6.21
CA ARG A 341 -9.47 5.14 5.03
C ARG A 341 -7.98 5.33 4.80
N LEU A 342 -7.21 4.29 5.10
CA LEU A 342 -5.79 4.24 4.76
C LEU A 342 -5.61 4.19 3.24
N THR A 343 -4.55 4.80 2.74
CA THR A 343 -4.27 4.88 1.30
C THR A 343 -3.15 3.93 0.85
N MET A 344 -3.00 3.76 -0.46
CA MET A 344 -1.87 3.05 -1.07
C MET A 344 -0.58 3.88 -1.09
N GLU A 345 -0.64 5.11 -0.59
CA GLU A 345 0.42 6.11 -0.62
C GLU A 345 0.78 6.60 0.79
N GLU A 346 0.64 5.73 1.80
CA GLU A 346 1.08 6.00 3.18
C GLU A 346 0.34 7.17 3.89
N GLY A 347 -0.73 7.71 3.29
CA GLY A 347 -1.67 8.66 3.92
C GLY A 347 -2.97 8.01 4.40
N LEU A 348 -3.89 8.85 4.90
CA LEU A 348 -5.26 8.47 5.27
C LEU A 348 -6.26 9.55 4.86
N TYR A 349 -7.51 9.15 4.68
CA TYR A 349 -8.67 10.04 4.61
C TYR A 349 -9.52 9.88 5.86
N ILE A 350 -10.08 10.99 6.33
CA ILE A 350 -11.18 11.04 7.29
C ILE A 350 -12.42 11.43 6.49
N ARG A 351 -13.38 10.52 6.37
CA ARG A 351 -14.56 10.65 5.50
C ARG A 351 -15.81 10.99 6.30
N ASN A 352 -16.85 11.36 5.55
CA ASN A 352 -18.19 11.66 6.05
C ASN A 352 -18.17 12.82 7.06
N LEU A 353 -17.34 13.82 6.80
CA LEU A 353 -17.34 15.07 7.54
C LEU A 353 -18.34 16.02 6.90
N ASN A 354 -19.21 16.66 7.68
CA ASN A 354 -19.91 17.85 7.21
C ASN A 354 -18.90 19.01 7.01
N GLY A 355 -19.33 20.12 6.41
CA GLY A 355 -18.42 21.22 6.10
C GLY A 355 -17.66 21.79 7.30
N GLU A 356 -18.32 21.96 8.46
CA GLU A 356 -17.66 22.49 9.67
C GLU A 356 -16.64 21.52 10.25
N GLU A 357 -16.99 20.24 10.32
CA GLU A 357 -16.08 19.18 10.75
C GLU A 357 -14.87 19.08 9.83
N ALA A 358 -15.06 19.24 8.51
CA ALA A 358 -13.99 19.20 7.52
C ALA A 358 -13.02 20.39 7.68
N GLU A 359 -13.54 21.62 7.83
CA GLU A 359 -12.73 22.81 8.07
C GLU A 359 -11.95 22.71 9.38
N LYS A 360 -12.60 22.24 10.44
CA LYS A 360 -11.97 22.05 11.76
C LYS A 360 -10.88 21.00 11.71
N THR A 361 -11.17 19.82 11.14
CA THR A 361 -10.20 18.72 10.99
C THR A 361 -8.99 19.16 10.16
N ALA A 362 -9.22 19.85 9.05
CA ALA A 362 -8.15 20.36 8.20
C ALA A 362 -7.30 21.38 8.97
N SER A 363 -7.91 22.37 9.62
CA SER A 363 -7.19 23.41 10.36
C SER A 363 -6.38 22.84 11.53
N LEU A 364 -6.94 21.88 12.27
CA LEU A 364 -6.28 21.25 13.42
C LEU A 364 -5.01 20.48 13.02
N THR A 365 -4.97 19.97 11.79
CA THR A 365 -3.88 19.13 11.29
C THR A 365 -2.89 19.86 10.37
N GLU A 366 -3.08 21.17 10.19
CA GLU A 366 -2.22 21.99 9.34
C GLU A 366 -0.78 22.01 9.85
N GLY A 367 0.17 21.72 8.95
CA GLY A 367 1.60 21.66 9.25
C GLY A 367 2.02 20.48 10.11
N LEU A 368 1.11 19.56 10.46
CA LEU A 368 1.42 18.35 11.23
C LEU A 368 1.85 17.17 10.34
N GLY A 369 1.69 17.29 9.03
CA GLY A 369 2.04 16.30 8.02
C GLY A 369 2.74 16.90 6.81
N GLY A 370 2.64 16.24 5.66
CA GLY A 370 3.14 16.74 4.38
C GLY A 370 2.12 17.64 3.67
N GLU A 371 2.52 18.88 3.39
CA GLU A 371 1.66 19.91 2.80
C GLU A 371 1.88 20.09 1.29
N THR A 372 2.96 19.53 0.73
CA THR A 372 3.25 19.53 -0.72
C THR A 372 3.26 18.11 -1.28
N ARG A 373 3.10 17.94 -2.60
CA ARG A 373 3.28 16.66 -3.31
C ARG A 373 4.63 16.04 -2.96
N LEU A 374 5.70 16.84 -2.86
CA LEU A 374 7.00 16.32 -2.45
C LEU A 374 7.00 15.80 -1.01
N GLU A 375 6.43 16.55 -0.06
CA GLU A 375 6.34 16.10 1.35
C GLU A 375 5.40 14.91 1.53
N GLN A 376 4.49 14.69 0.56
CA GLN A 376 3.59 13.55 0.47
C GLN A 376 4.19 12.34 -0.28
N SER A 377 5.51 12.35 -0.50
CA SER A 377 6.23 11.27 -1.14
C SER A 377 6.21 9.99 -0.30
N VAL A 378 6.25 8.85 -0.99
CA VAL A 378 6.18 7.51 -0.41
C VAL A 378 7.59 6.98 -0.18
N ALA A 379 7.87 6.48 1.02
CA ALA A 379 9.18 5.92 1.32
C ALA A 379 9.09 4.65 2.16
N CYS A 380 9.65 3.55 1.66
CA CYS A 380 9.74 2.36 2.49
C CYS A 380 10.65 2.58 3.71
N ILE A 381 10.41 1.85 4.79
CA ILE A 381 11.19 1.98 6.04
C ILE A 381 12.72 1.88 5.85
N GLY A 382 13.19 1.05 4.90
CA GLY A 382 14.61 0.93 4.56
C GLY A 382 15.50 0.49 5.74
N THR A 383 16.82 0.70 5.60
CA THR A 383 17.81 0.48 6.67
C THR A 383 17.75 1.63 7.69
N PRO A 384 18.07 1.42 8.99
CA PRO A 384 18.62 0.21 9.59
C PRO A 384 17.57 -0.82 10.04
N ILE A 385 16.27 -0.55 9.89
CA ILE A 385 15.21 -1.44 10.40
C ILE A 385 15.03 -2.68 9.50
N CYS A 386 14.85 -2.46 8.19
CA CYS A 386 14.48 -3.51 7.26
C CYS A 386 15.63 -4.50 7.02
N GLN A 387 15.39 -5.77 7.30
CA GLN A 387 16.37 -6.84 7.08
C GLN A 387 16.75 -7.03 5.60
N MET A 388 15.87 -6.64 4.67
CA MET A 388 16.08 -6.74 3.22
C MET A 388 16.53 -5.42 2.57
N GLY A 389 16.49 -4.30 3.32
CA GLY A 389 16.83 -2.99 2.76
C GLY A 389 18.27 -2.94 2.27
N VAL A 390 18.56 -2.07 1.32
CA VAL A 390 19.95 -1.74 0.96
C VAL A 390 20.24 -0.32 1.45
N LEU A 391 19.33 0.61 1.15
CA LEU A 391 19.42 2.02 1.52
C LEU A 391 18.34 2.43 2.53
N ASN A 392 18.50 3.62 3.11
CA ASN A 392 17.56 4.25 4.03
C ASN A 392 16.61 5.18 3.25
N GLY A 393 15.40 4.68 2.94
CA GLY A 393 14.39 5.46 2.21
C GLY A 393 13.85 6.64 3.02
N GLN A 394 13.57 6.42 4.31
CA GLN A 394 13.03 7.44 5.21
C GLN A 394 14.00 8.61 5.39
N LYS A 395 15.30 8.32 5.60
CA LYS A 395 16.32 9.37 5.69
C LYS A 395 16.43 10.16 4.38
N THR A 396 16.45 9.48 3.24
CA THR A 396 16.54 10.12 1.92
C THR A 396 15.36 11.09 1.71
N LEU A 397 14.14 10.67 2.07
CA LEU A 397 12.96 11.53 1.99
C LEU A 397 13.10 12.78 2.87
N ASN A 398 13.52 12.62 4.13
CA ASN A 398 13.69 13.78 5.02
C ASN A 398 14.77 14.75 4.51
N GLU A 399 15.91 14.24 4.00
CA GLU A 399 16.97 15.08 3.42
C GLU A 399 16.47 15.87 2.18
N MET A 400 15.60 15.27 1.37
CA MET A 400 14.94 15.96 0.25
C MET A 400 14.02 17.09 0.76
N ILE A 401 13.17 16.80 1.74
CA ILE A 401 12.23 17.77 2.30
C ILE A 401 12.99 18.94 2.96
N ASP A 402 14.00 18.65 3.76
CA ASP A 402 14.81 19.66 4.45
C ASP A 402 15.49 20.60 3.45
N MET A 403 15.99 20.07 2.33
CA MET A 403 16.60 20.87 1.27
C MET A 403 15.58 21.78 0.56
N PHE A 404 14.38 21.30 0.26
CA PHE A 404 13.34 22.14 -0.34
C PHE A 404 12.86 23.22 0.62
N ARG A 405 12.74 22.91 1.92
CA ARG A 405 12.41 23.87 2.97
C ARG A 405 13.49 24.93 3.15
N SER A 406 14.78 24.58 3.10
CA SER A 406 15.85 25.56 3.23
C SER A 406 15.90 26.56 2.07
N GLU A 407 15.43 26.15 0.89
CA GLU A 407 15.28 27.01 -0.29
C GLU A 407 13.95 27.77 -0.32
N GLY A 408 13.07 27.56 0.67
CA GLY A 408 11.78 28.23 0.77
C GLY A 408 10.77 27.81 -0.31
N ILE A 409 10.98 26.67 -0.96
CA ILE A 409 10.08 26.15 -2.00
C ILE A 409 8.86 25.54 -1.33
N LYS A 410 7.69 26.16 -1.55
CA LYS A 410 6.39 25.68 -1.05
C LYS A 410 5.44 25.27 -2.16
N GLU A 411 5.81 25.52 -3.41
CA GLU A 411 4.99 25.18 -4.57
C GLU A 411 5.12 23.70 -4.94
N ASP A 412 4.05 23.13 -5.47
CA ASP A 412 4.01 21.76 -5.97
C ASP A 412 4.68 21.66 -7.34
N LEU A 413 6.01 21.79 -7.40
CA LEU A 413 6.79 21.77 -8.65
C LEU A 413 7.08 20.36 -9.20
N LEU A 414 7.07 19.36 -8.33
CA LEU A 414 7.31 17.96 -8.66
C LEU A 414 6.13 17.11 -8.18
N PRO A 415 5.87 15.97 -8.84
CA PRO A 415 4.96 14.97 -8.30
C PRO A 415 5.55 14.32 -7.05
N ARG A 416 4.75 13.45 -6.41
CA ARG A 416 5.23 12.58 -5.34
C ARG A 416 6.37 11.71 -5.85
N VAL A 417 7.36 11.51 -4.99
CA VAL A 417 8.50 10.63 -5.25
C VAL A 417 8.25 9.29 -4.55
N HIS A 418 8.60 8.20 -5.21
CA HIS A 418 8.40 6.85 -4.71
C HIS A 418 9.74 6.17 -4.41
N ILE A 419 10.10 6.09 -3.14
CA ILE A 419 11.44 5.67 -2.70
C ILE A 419 11.39 4.25 -2.13
N SER A 420 12.07 3.33 -2.82
CA SER A 420 12.30 1.97 -2.37
C SER A 420 13.78 1.76 -2.08
N GLY A 421 14.15 1.50 -0.82
CA GLY A 421 15.53 1.24 -0.43
C GLY A 421 16.12 -0.08 -0.96
N CYS A 422 15.35 -0.90 -1.68
CA CYS A 422 15.84 -2.07 -2.41
C CYS A 422 14.85 -2.52 -3.52
N PRO A 423 15.23 -3.46 -4.41
CA PRO A 423 14.39 -3.94 -5.52
C PRO A 423 13.09 -4.68 -5.15
N ASN A 424 12.72 -4.75 -3.87
CA ASN A 424 11.44 -5.36 -3.45
C ASN A 424 10.22 -4.47 -3.71
N SER A 425 10.44 -3.19 -4.02
CA SER A 425 9.41 -2.19 -4.30
C SER A 425 8.32 -2.07 -3.23
N CYS A 426 8.74 -1.83 -1.99
CA CYS A 426 7.78 -1.52 -0.93
C CYS A 426 7.18 -0.10 -1.11
N GLY A 427 7.92 0.83 -1.70
CA GLY A 427 7.46 2.18 -2.03
C GLY A 427 6.88 2.31 -3.45
N VAL A 428 6.65 1.20 -4.16
CA VAL A 428 6.02 1.14 -5.50
C VAL A 428 6.70 2.00 -6.59
N HIS A 429 8.03 2.14 -6.51
CA HIS A 429 8.83 3.02 -7.36
C HIS A 429 8.65 2.84 -8.88
N GLU A 430 8.27 1.66 -9.37
CA GLU A 430 8.13 1.43 -10.81
C GLU A 430 6.88 2.06 -11.43
N VAL A 431 5.89 2.46 -10.62
CA VAL A 431 4.62 3.03 -11.09
C VAL A 431 4.37 4.45 -10.62
N GLY A 432 5.37 5.07 -9.97
CA GLY A 432 5.35 6.50 -9.65
C GLY A 432 5.93 7.34 -10.79
N ASN A 433 5.49 8.60 -10.90
CA ASN A 433 6.03 9.52 -11.89
C ASN A 433 7.55 9.73 -11.73
N ILE A 434 8.02 9.74 -10.47
CA ILE A 434 9.44 9.70 -10.08
C ILE A 434 9.64 8.57 -9.08
N GLY A 435 10.47 7.59 -9.43
CA GLY A 435 10.76 6.41 -8.61
C GLY A 435 12.25 6.20 -8.37
N PHE A 436 12.60 5.78 -7.15
CA PHE A 436 13.97 5.45 -6.78
C PHE A 436 14.09 4.02 -6.24
N CYS A 437 15.05 3.26 -6.77
CA CYS A 437 15.35 1.89 -6.33
C CYS A 437 16.78 1.75 -5.80
N GLY A 438 16.92 1.53 -4.49
CA GLY A 438 18.21 1.47 -3.83
C GLY A 438 19.02 0.22 -4.17
N LYS A 439 20.29 0.40 -4.54
CA LYS A 439 21.25 -0.69 -4.75
C LYS A 439 22.67 -0.25 -4.40
N MET A 440 23.59 -1.22 -4.43
CA MET A 440 25.02 -0.94 -4.42
C MET A 440 25.57 -1.08 -5.84
N LYS A 441 26.42 -0.14 -6.25
CA LYS A 441 27.10 -0.13 -7.54
C LYS A 441 28.57 0.23 -7.35
N ARG A 442 29.47 -0.33 -8.16
CA ARG A 442 30.85 0.13 -8.20
C ARG A 442 30.94 1.43 -9.01
N VAL A 443 31.36 2.52 -8.37
CA VAL A 443 31.55 3.84 -8.97
C VAL A 443 32.96 4.30 -8.63
N GLY A 444 33.78 4.53 -9.66
CA GLY A 444 35.22 4.77 -9.50
C GLY A 444 35.91 3.63 -8.71
N ASP A 445 36.52 4.00 -7.59
CA ASP A 445 37.42 3.10 -6.85
C ASP A 445 36.72 2.10 -5.93
N GLY A 446 35.39 2.14 -5.78
CA GLY A 446 34.71 1.26 -4.84
C GLY A 446 33.19 1.17 -4.94
N PRO A 447 32.58 0.30 -4.12
CA PRO A 447 31.12 0.23 -4.00
C PRO A 447 30.55 1.50 -3.38
N LYS A 448 29.51 2.04 -3.99
CA LYS A 448 28.75 3.20 -3.54
C LYS A 448 27.27 2.86 -3.48
N ASN A 449 26.56 3.55 -2.59
CA ASN A 449 25.11 3.51 -2.47
C ASN A 449 24.52 4.40 -3.56
N VAL A 450 23.68 3.81 -4.42
CA VAL A 450 23.03 4.52 -5.52
C VAL A 450 21.55 4.17 -5.55
N PHE A 451 20.74 5.09 -6.06
CA PHE A 451 19.38 4.79 -6.47
C PHE A 451 19.32 4.71 -8.00
N GLU A 452 18.68 3.66 -8.51
CA GLU A 452 18.17 3.66 -9.88
C GLU A 452 17.04 4.68 -9.96
N LEU A 453 17.10 5.57 -10.95
CA LEU A 453 16.03 6.50 -11.27
C LEU A 453 15.07 5.87 -12.29
N HIS A 454 13.79 5.88 -11.95
CA HIS A 454 12.68 5.48 -12.82
C HIS A 454 11.76 6.69 -13.02
N ILE A 455 11.37 7.01 -14.25
CA ILE A 455 10.48 8.15 -14.55
C ILE A 455 9.35 7.68 -15.46
N LYS A 456 8.21 8.39 -15.45
CA LYS A 456 7.04 8.12 -16.31
C LYS A 456 6.25 6.87 -15.92
N GLY A 457 6.41 6.36 -14.69
CA GLY A 457 5.49 5.36 -14.15
C GLY A 457 4.12 6.00 -13.92
N GLU A 458 3.06 5.29 -14.27
CA GLU A 458 1.68 5.78 -14.15
C GLU A 458 0.73 4.61 -13.92
N LEU A 459 -0.35 4.87 -13.18
CA LEU A 459 -1.48 3.95 -13.02
C LEU A 459 -2.72 4.59 -13.63
N GLY A 460 -3.53 3.79 -14.30
CA GLY A 460 -4.81 4.21 -14.81
C GLY A 460 -5.34 3.27 -15.89
N GLU A 461 -6.65 3.21 -16.04
CA GLU A 461 -7.30 2.42 -17.07
C GLU A 461 -6.78 2.82 -18.47
N GLY A 462 -6.20 1.86 -19.18
CA GLY A 462 -5.60 2.09 -20.50
C GLY A 462 -4.31 2.90 -20.53
N LYS A 463 -3.83 3.43 -19.40
CA LYS A 463 -2.61 4.26 -19.29
C LYS A 463 -1.52 3.64 -18.43
N THR A 464 -1.84 2.64 -17.62
CA THR A 464 -0.86 2.00 -16.72
C THR A 464 0.42 1.63 -17.46
N ARG A 465 1.55 2.08 -16.90
CA ARG A 465 2.87 1.75 -17.42
C ARG A 465 3.91 1.72 -16.32
N ILE A 466 4.94 0.90 -16.54
CA ILE A 466 6.15 0.89 -15.73
C ILE A 466 7.05 2.05 -16.20
N GLY A 467 7.65 2.76 -15.25
CA GLY A 467 8.60 3.83 -15.51
C GLY A 467 9.86 3.33 -16.22
N ASP A 468 10.43 4.19 -17.06
CA ASP A 468 11.67 3.91 -17.77
C ASP A 468 12.85 4.15 -16.84
N TYR A 469 13.88 3.30 -16.95
CA TYR A 469 15.14 3.48 -16.23
C TYR A 469 15.98 4.59 -16.88
N TYR A 470 16.36 5.61 -16.09
CA TYR A 470 17.12 6.79 -16.56
C TYR A 470 18.58 6.82 -16.11
N GLY A 471 19.03 5.86 -15.31
CA GLY A 471 20.40 5.80 -14.79
C GLY A 471 20.45 5.66 -13.28
N ASP A 472 21.66 5.73 -12.73
CA ASP A 472 21.91 5.62 -11.30
C ASP A 472 22.41 6.96 -10.74
N ILE A 473 21.90 7.37 -9.58
CA ILE A 473 22.30 8.59 -8.87
C ILE A 473 22.86 8.19 -7.50
N LEU A 474 23.97 8.80 -7.08
CA LEU A 474 24.50 8.60 -5.72
C LEU A 474 23.44 9.00 -4.68
N GLN A 475 23.30 8.21 -3.61
CA GLN A 475 22.26 8.44 -2.60
C GLN A 475 22.26 9.87 -2.04
N ASP A 476 23.44 10.42 -1.74
CA ASP A 476 23.65 11.76 -1.19
C ASP A 476 23.39 12.89 -2.19
N LYS A 477 23.27 12.55 -3.48
CA LYS A 477 22.99 13.49 -4.59
C LYS A 477 21.54 13.52 -5.01
N VAL A 478 20.68 12.63 -4.50
CA VAL A 478 19.25 12.63 -4.82
C VAL A 478 18.55 13.94 -4.41
N PRO A 479 18.76 14.51 -3.20
CA PRO A 479 18.15 15.79 -2.84
C PRO A 479 18.55 16.92 -3.80
N GLU A 480 19.84 17.05 -4.11
CA GLU A 480 20.39 18.08 -4.99
C GLU A 480 19.84 17.95 -6.42
N PHE A 481 19.77 16.73 -6.95
CA PHE A 481 19.16 16.43 -8.24
C PHE A 481 17.69 16.89 -8.30
N LEU A 482 16.88 16.53 -7.29
CA LEU A 482 15.46 16.89 -7.29
C LEU A 482 15.25 18.40 -7.13
N LEU A 483 16.10 19.08 -6.36
CA LEU A 483 16.05 20.53 -6.24
C LEU A 483 16.38 21.22 -7.56
N GLU A 484 17.44 20.79 -8.26
CA GLU A 484 17.77 21.33 -9.59
C GLU A 484 16.65 21.05 -10.61
N LEU A 485 16.07 19.84 -10.55
CA LEU A 485 14.95 19.47 -11.41
C LEU A 485 13.72 20.35 -11.16
N ALA A 486 13.35 20.58 -9.89
CA ALA A 486 12.25 21.47 -9.53
C ALA A 486 12.48 22.91 -10.00
N LYS A 487 13.71 23.42 -9.87
CA LYS A 487 14.08 24.75 -10.38
C LYS A 487 13.99 24.83 -11.90
N ALA A 488 14.39 23.78 -12.62
CA ALA A 488 14.26 23.70 -14.06
C ALA A 488 12.79 23.68 -14.51
N VAL A 489 11.94 22.88 -13.86
CA VAL A 489 10.49 22.86 -14.10
C VAL A 489 9.88 24.24 -13.87
N LYS A 490 10.21 24.89 -12.75
CA LYS A 490 9.74 26.25 -12.43
C LYS A 490 10.16 27.28 -13.48
N LEU A 491 11.40 27.20 -13.97
CA LEU A 491 11.93 28.12 -14.99
C LEU A 491 11.27 27.91 -16.36
N ASN A 492 11.03 26.65 -16.73
CA ASN A 492 10.37 26.28 -17.97
C ASN A 492 8.88 26.69 -17.97
N GLY A 493 8.23 26.66 -16.79
CA GLY A 493 6.87 27.14 -16.59
C GLY A 493 5.78 26.12 -16.98
N THR A 494 6.14 24.85 -17.14
CA THR A 494 5.22 23.73 -17.43
C THR A 494 5.09 22.80 -16.22
N GLU A 495 4.06 21.95 -16.20
CA GLU A 495 3.99 20.84 -15.23
C GLU A 495 5.09 19.82 -15.51
N PHE A 496 5.49 19.08 -14.47
CA PHE A 496 6.57 18.09 -14.55
C PHE A 496 6.39 17.09 -15.71
N GLU A 497 5.17 16.58 -15.91
CA GLU A 497 4.86 15.60 -16.95
C GLU A 497 5.10 16.15 -18.37
N ALA A 498 4.76 17.43 -18.59
CA ALA A 498 5.04 18.13 -19.84
C ALA A 498 6.54 18.42 -19.97
N PHE A 499 7.21 18.86 -18.90
CA PHE A 499 8.64 19.13 -18.90
C PHE A 499 9.48 17.92 -19.36
N ILE A 500 9.21 16.73 -18.83
CA ILE A 500 9.97 15.51 -19.17
C ILE A 500 9.62 14.89 -20.54
N THR A 501 8.62 15.43 -21.23
CA THR A 501 8.17 14.94 -22.56
C THR A 501 8.44 15.96 -23.66
N GLU A 502 8.07 17.22 -23.43
CA GLU A 502 8.18 18.33 -24.39
C GLU A 502 9.55 19.03 -24.30
N SER A 503 10.20 19.02 -23.13
CA SER A 503 11.52 19.62 -22.88
C SER A 503 12.56 18.57 -22.46
N GLU A 504 12.53 17.39 -23.10
CA GLU A 504 13.34 16.23 -22.72
C GLU A 504 14.85 16.52 -22.70
N ASP A 505 15.36 17.38 -23.59
CA ASP A 505 16.76 17.78 -23.62
C ASP A 505 17.17 18.58 -22.37
N GLU A 506 16.31 19.49 -21.90
CA GLU A 506 16.53 20.24 -20.64
C GLU A 506 16.51 19.30 -19.44
N PHE A 507 15.55 18.37 -19.41
CA PHE A 507 15.50 17.33 -18.39
C PHE A 507 16.78 16.48 -18.36
N LYS A 508 17.26 16.01 -19.53
CA LYS A 508 18.50 15.24 -19.64
C LYS A 508 19.73 16.06 -19.25
N GLN A 509 19.76 17.36 -19.56
CA GLN A 509 20.85 18.23 -19.13
C GLN A 509 20.97 18.33 -17.61
N VAL A 510 19.84 18.45 -16.89
CA VAL A 510 19.84 18.39 -15.42
C VAL A 510 20.32 17.01 -14.96
N LEU A 511 19.69 15.95 -15.45
CA LEU A 511 19.95 14.58 -15.04
C LEU A 511 21.42 14.16 -15.22
N ASN A 512 22.03 14.47 -16.37
CA ASN A 512 23.38 14.04 -16.73
C ASN A 512 24.47 14.56 -15.79
N LYS A 513 24.19 15.61 -15.00
CA LYS A 513 25.12 16.10 -13.96
C LYS A 513 25.26 15.12 -12.78
N PHE A 514 24.28 14.25 -12.58
CA PHE A 514 24.15 13.41 -11.38
C PHE A 514 24.32 11.91 -11.64
N LEU A 515 24.36 11.48 -12.92
CA LEU A 515 24.47 10.08 -13.28
C LEU A 515 25.87 9.52 -13.00
N VAL A 516 25.93 8.29 -12.49
CA VAL A 516 27.17 7.53 -12.19
C VAL A 516 27.16 6.10 -12.71
#